data_AF-W1YID4-F1
#
_entry.id   AF-W1YID4-F1
#
_cell.length_a   1.000
_cell.length_b   1.000
_cell.length_c   1.000
_cell.angle_alpha   90.00
_cell.angle_beta   90.00
_cell.angle_gamma   90.00
#
_symmetry.space_group_name_H-M   'P 1'
#
loop_
_entity.id
_entity.type
_entity.pdbx_description
1 polymer ?
#
loop_
_entity_poly.entity_id
_entity_poly.type
_entity_poly.pdbx_seq_one_letter_code
_entity_poly.pdbx_strand_id
1 'polypeptide(L)'
;RKIPVEIVPIGKFSDDVALKSVTIVPKEVTVSGRKQLVNAVNKVVMKVNISGQTKNFSAVSTLEAWDISGNVLDVHINPSQGQAQYELNLLRKDKAVPIT
;
A
#
# COMPACT_ATOMS: atom_id res chain seq x y z
N ARG A 1 -6.30 -0.39 19.77
CA ARG A 1 -4.87 -0.78 19.63
C ARG A 1 -4.31 -0.07 18.40
N LYS A 2 -3.14 0.56 18.49
CA LYS A 2 -2.47 1.12 17.32
C LYS A 2 -1.78 0.01 16.56
N ILE A 3 -2.03 -0.08 15.26
CA ILE A 3 -1.44 -1.10 14.38
C ILE A 3 -0.90 -0.39 13.14
N PRO A 4 0.34 -0.69 12.72
CA PRO A 4 0.90 -0.13 11.50
C PRO A 4 0.13 -0.64 10.27
N VAL A 5 0.07 0.21 9.25
CA VAL A 5 -0.55 -0.14 7.97
C VAL A 5 0.51 -0.62 6.98
N GLU A 6 0.31 -1.82 6.46
CA GLU A 6 1.10 -2.37 5.36
C GLU A 6 0.39 -2.13 4.03
N ILE A 7 1.14 -1.67 3.03
CA ILE A 7 0.62 -1.52 1.68
C ILE A 7 0.90 -2.81 0.92
N VAL A 8 -0.15 -3.40 0.35
CA VAL A 8 -0.03 -4.55 -0.55
C VAL A 8 -0.32 -4.08 -1.97
N PRO A 9 0.74 -3.91 -2.80
CA PRO A 9 0.56 -3.59 -4.20
C PRO A 9 -0.05 -4.80 -4.94
N ILE A 10 -1.10 -4.54 -5.72
CA ILE A 10 -1.76 -5.51 -6.59
C ILE A 10 -1.33 -5.23 -8.03
N GLY A 11 -0.74 -6.23 -8.68
CA GLY A 11 -0.22 -6.14 -10.03
C GLY A 11 1.28 -5.85 -10.07
N LYS A 12 1.77 -5.43 -11.23
CA LYS A 12 3.17 -5.08 -11.47
C LYS A 12 3.26 -3.71 -12.14
N PHE A 13 4.33 -2.97 -11.85
CA PHE A 13 4.68 -1.79 -12.63
C PHE A 13 5.07 -2.19 -14.05
N SER A 14 5.01 -1.23 -14.97
CA SER A 14 5.54 -1.41 -16.32
C SER A 14 7.07 -1.56 -16.26
N ASP A 15 7.66 -2.40 -17.10
CA ASP A 15 9.10 -2.65 -17.13
C ASP A 15 9.94 -1.38 -17.40
N ASP A 16 9.36 -0.35 -18.02
CA ASP A 16 9.99 0.96 -18.25
C ASP A 16 9.81 1.94 -17.07
N VAL A 17 9.35 1.47 -15.90
CA VAL A 17 9.10 2.29 -14.70
C VAL A 17 9.76 1.66 -13.46
N ALA A 18 10.47 2.49 -12.70
CA ALA A 18 11.03 2.13 -11.39
C ALA A 18 10.24 2.80 -10.26
N LEU A 19 9.93 2.04 -9.21
CA LEU A 19 9.41 2.60 -7.96
C LEU A 19 10.50 3.42 -7.27
N LYS A 20 10.29 4.73 -7.14
CA LYS A 20 11.20 5.63 -6.44
C LYS A 20 10.92 5.64 -4.95
N SER A 21 9.66 5.85 -4.57
CA SER A 21 9.24 5.92 -3.17
C SER A 21 7.75 5.62 -3.04
N VAL A 22 7.36 5.11 -1.87
CA VAL A 22 5.96 4.95 -1.49
C VAL A 22 5.74 5.54 -0.11
N THR A 23 4.76 6.43 0.02
CA THR A 23 4.40 7.06 1.28
C THR A 23 2.95 6.73 1.62
N ILE A 24 2.71 6.13 2.79
CA ILE A 24 1.35 5.90 3.30
C ILE A 24 1.01 6.90 4.41
N VAL A 25 -0.21 7.44 4.33
CA VAL A 25 -0.78 8.33 5.32
C VAL A 25 -2.22 7.89 5.62
N PRO A 26 -2.55 7.54 6.88
CA PRO A 26 -1.65 7.46 8.05
C PRO A 26 -0.80 6.18 8.08
N LYS A 27 0.37 6.23 8.73
CA LYS A 27 1.25 5.06 8.93
C LYS A 27 0.73 4.06 9.96
N GLU A 28 -0.10 4.54 10.88
CA GLU A 28 -0.69 3.75 11.95
C GLU A 28 -2.17 4.10 12.07
N VAL A 29 -2.98 3.10 12.40
CA VAL A 29 -4.41 3.28 12.64
C VAL A 29 -4.83 2.70 13.96
N THR A 30 -5.90 3.26 14.51
CA THR A 30 -6.49 2.76 15.74
C THR A 30 -7.53 1.72 15.40
N VAL A 31 -7.26 0.48 15.79
CA VAL A 31 -8.21 -0.62 15.65
C VAL A 31 -8.95 -0.83 16.97
N SER A 32 -10.28 -0.80 16.92
CA SER A 32 -11.20 -1.00 18.04
C SER A 32 -12.30 -1.99 17.64
N GLY A 33 -12.90 -2.66 18.63
CA GLY A 33 -13.88 -3.70 18.36
C GLY A 33 -13.94 -4.72 19.49
N ARG A 34 -14.49 -5.90 19.20
CA ARG A 34 -14.55 -6.99 20.17
C ARG A 34 -13.13 -7.36 20.62
N LYS A 35 -12.93 -7.53 21.92
CA LYS A 35 -11.61 -7.82 22.52
C LYS A 35 -10.91 -9.02 21.86
N GLN A 36 -11.68 -10.06 21.50
CA GLN A 36 -11.17 -11.24 20.79
C GLN A 36 -10.63 -10.88 19.40
N LEU A 37 -11.37 -10.10 18.62
CA LEU A 37 -10.97 -9.70 17.27
C LEU A 37 -9.76 -8.77 17.30
N VAL A 38 -9.79 -7.73 18.15
CA VAL A 38 -8.67 -6.76 18.26
C VAL A 38 -7.36 -7.44 18.70
N ASN A 39 -7.44 -8.50 19.51
CA ASN A 39 -6.28 -9.31 19.88
C ASN A 39 -5.82 -10.22 18.73
N ALA A 40 -6.76 -10.72 17.92
CA ALA A 40 -6.47 -11.52 16.73
C ALA A 40 -5.92 -10.70 15.56
N VAL A 41 -6.17 -9.38 15.51
CA VAL A 41 -5.58 -8.51 14.48
C VAL A 41 -4.07 -8.56 14.58
N ASN A 42 -3.46 -9.08 13.53
CA ASN A 42 -2.02 -9.17 13.39
C ASN A 42 -1.48 -7.93 12.66
N LYS A 43 -2.15 -7.54 11.57
CA LYS A 43 -1.74 -6.41 10.74
C LYS A 43 -2.91 -5.76 10.03
N VAL A 44 -2.72 -4.52 9.61
CA VAL A 44 -3.69 -3.79 8.78
C VAL A 44 -3.11 -3.69 7.39
N VAL A 45 -3.88 -4.11 6.39
CA VAL A 45 -3.46 -4.16 5.00
C VAL A 45 -4.25 -3.16 4.18
N MET A 46 -3.55 -2.42 3.33
CA MET A 46 -4.13 -1.55 2.31
C MET A 46 -3.78 -2.07 0.92
N LYS A 47 -4.78 -2.54 0.20
CA LYS A 47 -4.63 -3.01 -1.18
C LYS A 47 -4.59 -1.83 -2.14
N VAL A 48 -3.55 -1.73 -2.94
CA VAL A 48 -3.41 -0.67 -3.96
C VAL A 48 -3.10 -1.28 -5.31
N ASN A 49 -3.92 -0.98 -6.32
CA ASN A 49 -3.65 -1.41 -7.69
C ASN A 49 -2.55 -0.53 -8.31
N ILE A 50 -1.42 -1.15 -8.65
CA ILE A 50 -0.26 -0.49 -9.26
C ILE A 50 -0.16 -0.76 -10.78
N SER A 51 -1.07 -1.59 -11.31
CA SER A 51 -1.03 -2.04 -12.70
C SER A 51 -1.32 -0.89 -13.67
N GLY A 52 -0.48 -0.75 -14.71
CA GLY A 52 -0.63 0.27 -15.75
C GLY A 52 -0.21 1.68 -15.33
N GLN A 53 0.27 1.86 -14.10
CA GLN A 53 0.74 3.15 -13.61
C GLN A 53 2.15 3.43 -14.15
N THR A 54 2.30 4.54 -14.88
CA THR A 54 3.58 4.97 -15.47
C THR A 54 4.08 6.31 -14.94
N LYS A 55 3.28 6.96 -14.10
CA LYS A 55 3.57 8.25 -13.48
C LYS A 55 3.20 8.23 -12.01
N ASN A 56 3.72 9.19 -11.26
CA ASN A 56 3.33 9.39 -9.86
C ASN A 56 1.80 9.45 -9.71
N PHE A 57 1.29 8.67 -8.77
CA PHE A 57 -0.14 8.55 -8.54
C PHE A 57 -0.41 8.35 -7.06
N SER A 58 -1.62 8.72 -6.65
CA SER A 58 -2.09 8.53 -5.28
C SER A 58 -3.31 7.65 -5.30
N ALA A 59 -3.31 6.61 -4.47
CA ALA A 59 -4.42 5.70 -4.32
C ALA A 59 -4.97 5.78 -2.90
N VAL A 60 -6.28 5.95 -2.80
CA VAL A 60 -7.01 5.85 -1.55
C VAL A 60 -7.71 4.50 -1.53
N SER A 61 -7.54 3.76 -0.44
CA SER A 61 -8.14 2.45 -0.28
C SER A 61 -8.58 2.23 1.16
N THR A 62 -9.56 1.35 1.34
CA THR A 62 -10.04 0.97 2.66
C THR A 62 -9.00 0.06 3.34
N LEU A 63 -8.84 0.26 4.63
CA LEU A 63 -7.96 -0.54 5.46
C LEU A 63 -8.70 -1.79 5.91
N GLU A 64 -8.06 -2.94 5.75
CA GLU A 64 -8.58 -4.23 6.19
C GLU A 64 -7.70 -4.76 7.32
N ALA A 65 -8.30 -5.12 8.45
CA ALA A 65 -7.59 -5.78 9.54
C ALA A 65 -7.51 -7.27 9.27
N TRP A 66 -6.29 -7.80 9.17
CA TRP A 66 -6.04 -9.20 8.90
C TRP A 66 -5.50 -9.88 10.15
N ASP A 67 -5.97 -11.11 10.41
CA ASP A 67 -5.39 -11.97 11.44
C ASP A 67 -4.13 -12.69 10.95
N ILE A 68 -3.56 -13.54 11.81
CA ILE A 68 -2.40 -14.37 11.48
C ILE A 68 -2.67 -15.38 10.36
N SER A 69 -3.94 -15.74 10.15
CA SER A 69 -4.40 -16.69 9.13
C SER A 69 -4.69 -16.01 7.79
N GLY A 70 -4.62 -14.68 7.74
CA GLY A 70 -4.97 -13.87 6.57
C GLY A 70 -6.46 -13.68 6.36
N ASN A 71 -7.29 -13.90 7.38
CA ASN A 71 -8.72 -13.60 7.33
C ASN A 71 -8.98 -12.15 7.71
N VAL A 72 -9.92 -11.53 6.99
CA VAL A 72 -10.38 -10.17 7.29
C VAL A 72 -11.28 -10.22 8.52
N LEU A 73 -10.90 -9.47 9.55
CA LEU A 73 -11.65 -9.36 10.78
C LEU A 73 -12.59 -8.14 10.73
N ASP A 74 -13.82 -8.34 11.20
CA ASP A 74 -14.82 -7.27 11.33
C ASP A 74 -14.53 -6.40 12.56
N VAL A 75 -13.61 -5.45 12.41
CA VAL A 75 -13.20 -4.51 13.46
C VAL A 75 -13.33 -3.09 12.94
N HIS A 76 -13.51 -2.16 13.87
CA HIS A 76 -13.55 -0.75 13.56
C HIS A 76 -12.12 -0.21 13.44
N ILE A 77 -11.80 0.38 12.29
CA ILE A 77 -10.49 0.99 12.03
C ILE A 77 -10.70 2.49 11.90
N ASN A 78 -9.95 3.28 12.68
CA ASN A 78 -9.99 4.73 12.62
C ASN A 78 -8.59 5.32 12.38
N PRO A 79 -8.40 6.06 11.26
CA PRO A 79 -9.31 6.19 10.12
C PRO A 79 -9.47 4.86 9.36
N SER A 80 -10.63 4.62 8.76
CA SER A 80 -10.94 3.37 8.03
C SER A 80 -10.34 3.32 6.61
N GLN A 81 -9.78 4.44 6.16
CA GLN A 81 -9.16 4.59 4.85
C GLN A 81 -7.75 5.15 5.01
N GLY A 82 -6.86 4.71 4.13
CA GLY A 82 -5.51 5.25 3.99
C GLY A 82 -5.27 5.76 2.57
N GLN A 83 -4.31 6.66 2.45
CA GLN A 83 -3.81 7.15 1.17
C GLN A 83 -2.37 6.69 1.00
N ALA A 84 -2.08 6.03 -0.12
CA ALA A 84 -0.71 5.76 -0.56
C ALA A 84 -0.36 6.67 -1.72
N GLN A 85 0.76 7.38 -1.59
CA GLN A 85 1.41 8.17 -2.62
C GLN A 85 2.55 7.36 -3.19
N TYR A 86 2.47 7.06 -4.49
CA TYR A 86 3.51 6.34 -5.22
C TYR A 86 4.27 7.31 -6.10
N GLU A 87 5.57 7.40 -5.89
CA GLU A 87 6.49 8.13 -6.75
C GLU A 87 7.16 7.14 -7.69
N LEU A 88 6.90 7.30 -8.99
CA LEU A 88 7.45 6.47 -10.05
C LEU A 88 8.44 7.28 -10.88
N ASN A 89 9.54 6.66 -11.28
CA ASN A 89 10.50 7.24 -12.21
C ASN A 89 10.53 6.42 -13.49
N LEU A 90 10.54 7.09 -14.64
CA LEU A 90 10.71 6.41 -15.92
C LEU A 90 12.16 5.95 -16.04
N LEU A 91 12.36 4.66 -16.29
CA LEU A 91 13.63 4.13 -16.74
C LEU A 91 13.82 4.65 -18.17
N ARG A 92 14.43 5.85 -18.30
CA ARG A 92 14.91 6.28 -19.61
C ARG A 92 15.91 5.22 -20.04
N LYS A 93 15.60 4.52 -21.12
CA LYS A 93 16.64 3.90 -21.95
C LYS A 93 17.35 5.07 -22.62
N ASP A 94 18.32 5.66 -21.92
CA ASP A 94 19.35 6.43 -22.60
C ASP A 94 19.94 5.51 -23.67
N LYS A 95 19.52 5.74 -24.92
CA LYS A 95 20.27 5.24 -26.05
C LYS A 95 21.66 5.85 -25.89
N ALA A 96 22.63 5.03 -25.50
CA ALA A 96 24.02 5.31 -25.80
C ALA A 96 24.11 5.51 -27.31
N VAL A 97 24.22 6.76 -27.75
CA VAL A 97 24.59 7.07 -29.12
C VAL A 97 26.09 6.79 -29.19
N PRO A 98 26.56 5.85 -30.04
CA PRO A 98 27.98 5.57 -30.15
C PRO A 98 28.71 6.81 -30.68
N ILE A 99 29.88 7.05 -30.10
CA ILE A 99 30.87 8.02 -30.56
C ILE A 99 31.21 7.80 -32.05
N THR A 100 31.27 8.88 -32.83
CA THR A 100 31.90 8.94 -34.16
C THR A 100 32.86 10.12 -34.16
#